data_AF-A0A920ASJ0-F1
#
_entry.id   AF-A0A920ASJ0-F1
#
_cell.length_a   1.000
_cell.length_b   1.000
_cell.length_c   1.000
_cell.angle_alpha   90.00
_cell.angle_beta   90.00
_cell.angle_gamma   90.00
#
_symmetry.space_group_name_H-M   'P 1'
#
loop_
_entity.id
_entity.type
_entity.pdbx_description
1 polymer ?
#
loop_
_entity_poly.entity_id
_entity_poly.type
_entity_poly.pdbx_seq_one_letter_code
_entity_poly.pdbx_strand_id
1 'polypeptide(L)'
;MNSKIYEICGESDLLPELENIKNDPNYVFQPDPTFTSINLFNELGNIITVNSWIECANYVNGGWLNRVIETTDYERNLFFGLISIVLIIFIPEIIKFFNRFSFSKREKTF
;
A
#
# COMPACT_ATOMS: atom_id res chain seq x y z
N MET A 1 5.57 -22.98 -12.99
CA MET A 1 5.12 -21.92 -13.91
C MET A 1 4.31 -20.92 -13.10
N ASN A 2 4.75 -19.66 -13.01
CA ASN A 2 4.17 -18.69 -12.07
C ASN A 2 2.78 -18.24 -12.55
N SER A 3 1.71 -18.70 -11.88
CA SER A 3 0.31 -18.37 -12.21
C SER A 3 0.04 -16.87 -12.30
N LYS A 4 0.69 -16.07 -11.45
CA LYS A 4 0.56 -14.60 -11.43
C LYS A 4 1.07 -13.92 -12.70
N ILE A 5 2.08 -14.50 -13.37
CA ILE A 5 2.60 -13.92 -14.63
C ILE A 5 1.52 -14.02 -15.71
N TYR A 6 0.85 -15.16 -15.82
CA TYR A 6 -0.23 -15.34 -16.79
C TYR A 6 -1.45 -14.47 -16.47
N GLU A 7 -1.80 -14.35 -15.19
CA GLU A 7 -2.90 -13.50 -14.74
C GLU A 7 -2.66 -12.01 -15.04
N ILE A 8 -1.42 -11.54 -14.87
CA ILE A 8 -1.08 -10.12 -14.99
C ILE A 8 -0.62 -9.75 -16.42
N CYS A 9 0.23 -10.55 -17.02
CA CYS A 9 0.88 -10.28 -18.31
C CYS A 9 0.19 -10.97 -19.50
N GLY A 10 -0.74 -11.89 -19.25
CA GLY A 10 -1.41 -12.67 -20.30
C GLY A 10 -0.65 -13.94 -20.72
N GLU A 11 -1.28 -14.72 -21.58
CA GLU A 11 -0.66 -15.92 -22.16
C GLU A 11 0.42 -15.57 -23.18
N SER A 12 1.48 -16.37 -23.21
CA SER A 12 2.56 -16.26 -24.17
C SER A 12 3.20 -17.63 -24.37
N ASP A 13 3.59 -17.89 -25.61
CA ASP A 13 4.39 -19.06 -26.00
C ASP A 13 5.86 -18.91 -25.59
N LEU A 14 6.26 -17.72 -25.12
CA LEU A 14 7.61 -17.45 -24.63
C LEU A 14 7.82 -18.16 -23.29
N LEU A 15 8.79 -19.06 -23.25
CA LEU A 15 9.31 -19.56 -21.99
C LEU A 15 10.13 -18.45 -21.33
N PRO A 16 9.79 -18.04 -20.10
CA PRO A 16 10.49 -16.96 -19.45
C PRO A 16 11.86 -17.47 -18.99
N GLU A 17 12.90 -17.31 -19.81
CA GLU A 17 14.31 -17.53 -19.45
C GLU A 17 14.82 -16.39 -18.53
N LEU A 18 14.12 -16.16 -17.42
CA LEU A 18 14.38 -15.04 -16.51
C LEU A 18 15.76 -15.14 -15.83
N GLU A 19 16.33 -16.33 -15.79
CA GLU A 19 17.63 -16.58 -15.16
C GLU A 19 18.79 -15.96 -15.95
N ASN A 20 18.70 -15.95 -17.29
CA ASN A 20 19.70 -15.30 -18.15
C ASN A 20 19.64 -13.78 -18.03
N ILE A 21 18.42 -13.21 -17.93
CA ILE A 21 18.20 -11.76 -17.77
C ILE A 21 18.73 -11.27 -16.42
N LYS A 22 18.59 -12.06 -15.35
CA LYS A 22 19.09 -11.68 -14.01
C LYS A 22 20.61 -11.53 -13.94
N ASN A 23 21.35 -12.22 -14.81
CA ASN A 23 22.81 -12.25 -14.78
C ASN A 23 23.46 -11.13 -15.62
N ASP A 24 22.68 -10.38 -16.42
CA ASP A 24 23.18 -9.27 -17.23
C ASP A 24 22.65 -7.92 -16.73
N PRO A 25 23.47 -7.12 -16.03
CA PRO A 25 23.07 -5.81 -15.54
C PRO A 25 22.87 -4.76 -16.65
N ASN A 26 23.29 -5.03 -17.88
CA ASN A 26 23.14 -4.13 -19.03
C ASN A 26 22.01 -4.57 -19.96
N TYR A 27 21.23 -5.59 -19.57
CA TYR A 27 20.14 -6.06 -20.39
C TYR A 27 19.06 -4.99 -20.55
N VAL A 28 18.68 -4.70 -21.80
CA VAL A 28 17.63 -3.73 -22.15
C VAL A 28 16.47 -4.48 -22.80
N PHE A 29 15.30 -4.43 -22.16
CA PHE A 29 14.07 -4.98 -22.69
C PHE A 29 13.70 -4.30 -24.01
N GLN A 30 13.38 -5.12 -25.02
CA GLN A 30 12.92 -4.64 -26.32
C GLN A 30 11.39 -4.49 -26.29
N PRO A 31 10.84 -3.35 -26.76
CA PRO A 31 9.40 -3.19 -26.88
C PRO A 31 8.79 -4.22 -27.83
N ASP A 32 7.66 -4.79 -27.44
CA ASP A 32 6.85 -5.66 -28.29
C ASP A 32 5.63 -4.87 -28.80
N PRO A 33 5.54 -4.59 -30.13
CA PRO A 33 4.43 -3.82 -30.69
C PRO A 33 3.05 -4.46 -30.50
N THR A 34 3.01 -5.77 -30.24
CA THR A 34 1.76 -6.52 -30.04
C THR A 34 1.34 -6.60 -28.58
N PHE A 35 2.22 -6.20 -27.67
CA PHE A 35 1.96 -6.20 -26.24
C PHE A 35 1.25 -4.91 -25.81
N THR A 36 0.16 -5.05 -25.06
CA THR A 36 -0.52 -3.89 -24.48
C THR A 36 0.25 -3.43 -23.26
N SER A 37 0.68 -2.16 -23.21
CA SER A 37 1.44 -1.65 -22.08
C SER A 37 0.67 -1.76 -20.77
N ILE A 38 1.34 -2.23 -19.71
CA ILE A 38 0.75 -2.45 -18.39
C ILE A 38 1.51 -1.62 -17.36
N ASN A 39 0.77 -1.01 -16.43
CA ASN A 39 1.37 -0.37 -15.27
C ASN A 39 1.49 -1.39 -14.13
N LEU A 40 2.71 -1.54 -13.61
CA LEU A 40 3.00 -2.37 -12.46
C LEU A 40 3.42 -1.51 -11.27
N PHE A 41 3.11 -2.01 -10.08
CA PHE A 41 3.35 -1.37 -8.80
C PHE A 41 4.18 -2.28 -7.92
N ASN A 42 5.17 -1.72 -7.22
CA ASN A 42 5.86 -2.42 -6.14
C ASN A 42 5.19 -2.15 -4.78
N GLU A 43 5.69 -2.81 -3.75
CA GLU A 43 5.24 -2.63 -2.36
C GLU A 43 5.46 -1.23 -1.79
N LEU A 44 6.34 -0.43 -2.41
CA LEU A 44 6.61 0.96 -2.03
C LEU A 44 5.74 1.96 -2.80
N GLY A 45 4.83 1.49 -3.66
CA GLY A 45 3.96 2.33 -4.49
C GLY A 45 4.67 2.98 -5.68
N ASN A 46 5.89 2.58 -6.02
CA ASN A 46 6.53 3.00 -7.27
C ASN A 46 5.83 2.36 -8.47
N ILE A 47 5.80 3.10 -9.57
CA ILE A 47 5.08 2.71 -10.79
C ILE A 47 6.09 2.53 -11.91
N ILE A 48 5.89 1.48 -12.72
CA ILE A 48 6.59 1.29 -13.98
C ILE A 48 5.61 0.89 -15.07
N THR A 49 5.82 1.38 -16.29
CA THR A 49 5.07 0.98 -17.48
C THR A 49 5.93 0.03 -18.30
N VAL A 50 5.47 -1.21 -18.45
CA VAL A 50 6.16 -2.25 -19.22
C VAL A 50 5.57 -2.36 -20.62
N ASN A 51 6.41 -2.62 -21.62
CA ASN A 51 6.06 -2.62 -23.04
C ASN A 51 6.36 -3.94 -23.75
N SER A 52 6.68 -5.01 -23.00
CA SER A 52 6.82 -6.36 -23.55
C SER A 52 6.43 -7.42 -22.53
N TRP A 53 6.04 -8.60 -23.03
CA TRP A 53 5.65 -9.71 -22.15
C TRP A 53 6.80 -10.17 -21.25
N ILE A 54 8.02 -10.25 -21.80
CA ILE A 54 9.21 -10.69 -21.06
C ILE A 54 9.60 -9.70 -19.95
N GLU A 55 9.45 -8.40 -20.21
CA GLU A 55 9.64 -7.34 -19.21
C GLU A 55 8.60 -7.46 -18.10
N CYS A 56 7.33 -7.58 -18.45
CA CYS A 56 6.24 -7.79 -17.49
C CYS A 56 6.50 -9.03 -16.61
N ALA A 57 6.84 -10.17 -17.22
CA ALA A 57 7.14 -11.40 -16.52
C ALA A 57 8.32 -11.25 -15.54
N ASN A 58 9.36 -10.50 -15.91
CA ASN A 58 10.49 -10.23 -15.04
C ASN A 58 10.08 -9.41 -13.80
N TYR A 59 9.33 -8.33 -13.99
CA TYR A 59 8.87 -7.49 -12.87
C TYR A 59 7.88 -8.24 -11.97
N VAL A 60 6.93 -8.99 -12.53
CA VAL A 60 5.98 -9.80 -11.76
C VAL A 60 6.69 -10.91 -10.98
N ASN A 61 7.70 -11.54 -11.57
CA ASN A 61 8.56 -12.50 -10.85
C ASN A 61 9.36 -11.84 -9.72
N GLY A 62 9.68 -10.55 -9.86
CA GLY A 62 10.27 -9.70 -8.82
C GLY A 62 9.29 -9.19 -7.77
N GLY A 63 8.01 -9.57 -7.82
CA GLY A 63 6.99 -9.21 -6.81
C GLY A 63 6.13 -8.00 -7.16
N TRP A 64 6.26 -7.44 -8.37
CA TRP A 64 5.40 -6.34 -8.81
C TRP A 64 3.99 -6.84 -9.17
N LEU A 65 2.98 -5.98 -9.00
CA LEU A 65 1.57 -6.29 -9.26
C LEU A 65 0.93 -5.25 -10.18
N ASN A 66 -0.15 -5.61 -10.89
CA ASN A 66 -0.94 -4.66 -11.69
C ASN A 66 -1.96 -3.84 -10.87
N ARG A 67 -1.79 -3.80 -9.54
CA ARG A 67 -2.64 -3.06 -8.63
C ARG A 67 -1.77 -2.36 -7.59
N VAL A 68 -2.23 -1.20 -7.14
CA VAL A 68 -1.65 -0.53 -5.98
C VAL A 68 -1.86 -1.45 -4.78
N ILE A 69 -0.77 -1.78 -4.09
CA ILE A 69 -0.87 -2.43 -2.79
C ILE A 69 -1.28 -1.32 -1.82
N GLU A 70 -2.56 -1.28 -1.47
CA GLU A 70 -3.02 -0.50 -0.34
C GLU A 70 -2.40 -1.10 0.93
N THR A 71 -1.25 -0.57 1.33
CA THR A 71 -0.73 -0.84 2.66
C THR A 71 -1.80 -0.37 3.63
N THR A 72 -2.28 -1.26 4.51
CA THR A 72 -3.15 -0.82 5.61
C THR A 72 -2.42 0.32 6.32
N ASP A 73 -3.03 1.51 6.37
CA ASP A 73 -2.42 2.69 6.99
C ASP A 73 -2.26 2.45 8.50
N TYR A 74 -1.21 1.72 8.88
CA TYR A 74 -0.86 1.46 10.26
C TYR A 74 -0.67 2.77 11.02
N GLU A 75 -0.16 3.80 10.34
CA GLU A 75 -0.05 5.16 10.88
C GLU A 75 -1.42 5.78 11.19
N ARG A 76 -2.40 5.62 10.30
CA ARG A 76 -3.78 6.11 10.51
C ARG A 76 -4.42 5.40 11.70
N ASN A 77 -4.29 4.07 11.77
CA ASN A 77 -4.84 3.30 12.87
C ASN A 77 -4.14 3.61 14.21
N LEU A 78 -2.82 3.78 14.19
CA LEU A 78 -2.03 4.19 15.36
C LEU A 78 -2.45 5.58 15.84
N PHE A 79 -2.62 6.54 14.92
CA PHE A 79 -3.07 7.89 15.22
C PHE A 79 -4.43 7.90 15.94
N PHE A 80 -5.42 7.20 15.39
CA PHE A 80 -6.75 7.10 16.02
C PHE A 80 -6.71 6.34 17.35
N GLY A 81 -5.85 5.31 17.47
CA GLY A 81 -5.62 4.60 18.73
C GLY A 81 -5.09 5.53 19.82
N LEU A 82 -4.07 6.34 19.51
CA LEU A 82 -3.48 7.29 20.45
C LEU A 82 -4.48 8.37 20.89
N ILE A 83 -5.27 8.92 19.95
CA ILE A 83 -6.34 9.87 20.29
C ILE A 83 -7.35 9.24 21.24
N SER A 84 -7.76 8.00 20.98
CA SER A 84 -8.73 7.28 21.81
C SER A 84 -8.22 7.13 23.24
N ILE A 85 -6.93 6.78 23.42
CA ILE A 85 -6.29 6.66 24.73
C ILE A 85 -6.29 8.02 25.45
N VAL A 86 -5.93 9.11 24.77
CA VAL A 86 -5.94 10.46 25.35
C VAL A 86 -7.35 10.84 25.80
N LEU A 87 -8.37 10.61 24.97
CA LEU A 87 -9.75 10.92 25.33
C LEU A 87 -10.23 10.12 26.54
N ILE A 88 -9.88 8.83 26.64
CA ILE A 88 -10.24 7.99 27.81
C ILE A 88 -9.64 8.55 29.10
N ILE A 89 -8.41 9.09 29.05
CA ILE A 89 -7.74 9.65 30.23
C ILE A 89 -8.31 11.04 30.58
N PHE A 90 -8.57 11.89 29.59
CA PHE A 90 -8.95 13.29 29.83
C PHE A 90 -10.45 13.52 30.05
N ILE A 91 -11.33 12.72 29.43
CA ILE A 91 -12.79 12.89 29.58
C ILE A 91 -13.25 12.82 31.04
N PRO A 92 -12.80 11.86 31.89
CA PRO A 92 -13.18 11.81 33.30
C PRO A 92 -12.79 13.07 34.08
N GLU A 93 -11.60 13.61 33.82
CA GLU A 93 -11.10 14.84 34.48
C GLU A 93 -11.89 16.07 34.04
N ILE A 94 -12.25 16.14 32.76
CA ILE A 94 -13.13 17.19 32.21
C ILE A 94 -14.53 17.09 32.85
N ILE A 95 -15.11 15.90 32.96
CA ILE A 95 -16.43 15.69 33.60
C ILE A 95 -16.38 16.11 35.07
N LYS A 96 -15.35 15.69 35.83
CA LYS A 96 -15.16 16.11 37.22
C LYS A 96 -15.05 17.63 37.35
N PHE A 97 -14.30 18.27 36.46
CA PHE A 97 -14.13 19.73 36.43
C PHE A 97 -15.47 20.46 36.21
N PHE A 98 -16.26 20.03 35.22
CA PHE A 98 -17.57 20.63 34.94
C PHE A 98 -18.58 20.39 36.06
N ASN A 99 -18.59 19.19 36.67
CA ASN A 99 -19.46 18.89 37.81
C ASN A 99 -19.15 19.78 39.01
N ARG A 100 -17.86 20.02 39.31
CA ARG A 100 -17.42 20.92 40.39
C ARG A 100 -17.81 22.37 40.12
N PHE A 101 -17.69 22.82 38.88
CA PHE A 101 -18.09 24.17 38.47
C PHE A 101 -19.62 24.39 38.59
N SER A 102 -20.41 23.40 38.19
CA SER A 102 -21.87 23.42 38.29
C SER A 102 -22.35 23.51 39.75
N PHE A 103 -21.70 22.79 40.68
CA PHE A 103 -22.02 22.85 42.10
C PHE A 103 -21.68 24.21 42.72
N SER A 104 -20.50 24.76 42.43
CA SER A 104 -20.07 26.08 42.94
C SER A 104 -21.02 27.23 42.53
N LYS A 105 -21.70 27.11 41.38
CA LYS A 105 -22.69 28.10 40.94
C LYS A 105 -24.00 28.04 41.75
N ARG A 106 -24.43 26.86 42.21
CA ARG A 106 -25.69 26.71 43.00
C ARG A 106 -25.57 27.28 44.41
N GLU A 107 -24.39 27.17 45.01
CA GLU A 107 -24.12 27.66 46.37
C GLU A 107 -24.15 29.20 46.47
N LYS A 108 -23.95 29.91 45.36
CA LYS A 108 -24.02 31.38 45.30
C LYS A 108 -25.43 31.94 45.02
N THR A 109 -26.44 31.07 44.90
CA THR A 109 -27.83 31.44 44.58
C THR A 109 -28.82 31.24 45.73
N PHE A 110 -28.34 30.93 46.93
CA PHE A 110 -29.13 30.80 48.15
C PHE A 110 -28.75 31.87 49.17
#